data_AF-A0A7Y2GT75-F1
#
_entry.id   AF-A0A7Y2GT75-F1
#
_cell.length_a   1.000
_cell.length_b   1.000
_cell.length_c   1.000
_cell.angle_alpha   90.00
_cell.angle_beta   90.00
_cell.angle_gamma   90.00
#
_symmetry.space_group_name_H-M   'P 1'
#
loop_
_entity.id
_entity.type
_entity.pdbx_description
1 polymer ?
#
loop_
_entity_poly.entity_id
_entity_poly.type
_entity_poly.pdbx_seq_one_letter_code
_entity_poly.pdbx_strand_id
1 'polypeptide(L)'
;MALPTRLPARFTLAHGLMILTGLLTFVLVNSALADRRETATVYLATERAVAGQPMTPVAAQVALDTPGLELFATRAQLEEMVLARSLPAGQPIMSSDLVKGGDVRFRTIALPVDSYQITGLALDRNDRVDVVGFDGDDTPLYLATDLVVEATSSASSEGLGGLSDTYITVRVNDVQALQLSKGQLNGPLQLVRSTGAAPITEILMGAAPEVVDESAGVEAP
;
A
#
# COMPACT_ATOMS: atom_id res chain seq x y z
N MET A 1 -31.23 56.08 -56.92
CA MET A 1 -31.00 54.62 -56.79
C MET A 1 -31.44 54.22 -55.40
N ALA A 2 -32.71 53.81 -55.24
CA ALA A 2 -33.32 53.55 -53.93
C ALA A 2 -33.04 52.11 -53.51
N LEU A 3 -32.38 51.91 -52.37
CA LEU A 3 -32.13 50.60 -51.79
C LEU A 3 -33.44 50.04 -51.21
N PRO A 4 -33.87 48.82 -51.60
CA PRO A 4 -35.07 48.23 -51.04
C PRO A 4 -34.85 47.90 -49.56
N THR A 5 -35.55 48.60 -48.69
CA THR A 5 -35.69 48.30 -47.27
C THR A 5 -36.44 46.98 -47.12
N ARG A 6 -35.70 45.88 -46.99
CA ARG A 6 -36.29 44.58 -46.63
C ARG A 6 -36.86 44.68 -45.22
N LEU A 7 -38.18 44.55 -45.09
CA LEU A 7 -38.86 44.48 -43.81
C LEU A 7 -38.26 43.32 -42.97
N PRO A 8 -37.99 43.54 -41.68
CA PRO A 8 -37.48 42.48 -40.81
C PRO A 8 -38.50 41.35 -40.75
N ALA A 9 -38.04 40.13 -41.05
CA ALA A 9 -38.86 38.93 -40.95
C ALA A 9 -39.43 38.85 -39.52
N ARG A 10 -40.77 38.83 -39.42
CA ARG A 10 -41.44 38.79 -38.13
C ARG A 10 -41.23 37.40 -37.54
N PHE A 11 -40.46 37.33 -36.45
CA PHE A 11 -40.30 36.12 -35.67
C PHE A 11 -41.66 35.76 -35.06
N THR A 12 -42.38 34.82 -35.67
CA THR A 12 -43.67 34.39 -35.15
C THR A 12 -43.48 33.33 -34.06
N LEU A 13 -44.46 33.19 -33.17
CA LEU A 13 -44.46 32.17 -32.11
C LEU A 13 -44.21 30.75 -32.66
N ALA A 14 -44.69 30.46 -33.88
CA ALA A 14 -44.45 29.21 -34.57
C ALA A 14 -42.96 28.93 -34.83
N HIS A 15 -42.16 29.95 -35.18
CA HIS A 15 -40.71 29.78 -35.37
C HIS A 15 -40.01 29.45 -34.05
N GLY A 16 -40.40 30.12 -32.96
CA GLY A 16 -39.86 29.84 -31.62
C GLY A 16 -40.17 28.40 -31.18
N LEU A 17 -41.41 27.95 -31.40
CA LEU A 17 -41.81 26.59 -31.04
C LEU A 17 -41.06 25.54 -31.87
N MET A 18 -40.86 25.79 -33.17
CA MET A 18 -40.08 24.91 -34.05
C MET A 18 -38.63 24.74 -33.57
N ILE A 19 -37.97 25.86 -33.23
CA ILE A 19 -36.60 25.87 -32.70
C ILE A 19 -36.53 25.10 -31.38
N LEU A 20 -37.48 25.36 -30.46
CA LEU A 20 -37.53 24.67 -29.18
C LEU A 20 -37.70 23.16 -29.33
N THR A 21 -38.63 22.71 -30.19
CA THR A 21 -38.81 21.28 -30.47
C THR A 21 -37.58 20.67 -31.13
N GLY A 22 -36.90 21.40 -32.03
CA GLY A 22 -35.66 20.94 -32.64
C GLY A 22 -34.55 20.75 -31.60
N LEU A 23 -34.39 21.71 -30.70
CA LEU A 23 -33.41 21.66 -29.61
C LEU A 23 -33.70 20.53 -28.62
N LEU A 24 -34.97 20.37 -28.23
CA LEU A 24 -35.42 19.30 -27.34
C LEU A 24 -35.18 17.93 -27.98
N THR A 25 -35.54 17.76 -29.25
CA THR A 25 -35.32 16.52 -30.00
C THR A 25 -33.83 16.22 -30.10
N PHE A 26 -33.00 17.23 -30.39
CA PHE A 26 -31.55 17.06 -30.43
C PHE A 26 -30.99 16.60 -29.09
N VAL A 27 -31.39 17.20 -27.97
CA VAL A 27 -30.94 16.79 -26.62
C VAL A 27 -31.41 15.38 -26.29
N LEU A 28 -32.66 15.03 -26.60
CA LEU A 28 -33.20 13.69 -26.34
C LEU A 28 -32.51 12.62 -27.20
N VAL A 29 -32.29 12.90 -28.48
CA VAL A 29 -31.56 12.00 -29.39
C VAL A 29 -30.11 11.88 -28.95
N ASN A 30 -29.43 12.98 -28.62
CA ASN A 30 -28.06 12.93 -28.12
C ASN A 30 -27.95 12.23 -26.76
N SER A 31 -28.99 12.33 -25.90
CA SER A 31 -29.06 11.60 -24.63
C SER A 31 -29.37 10.11 -24.83
N ALA A 32 -30.12 9.75 -25.86
CA ALA A 32 -30.42 8.35 -26.21
C ALA A 32 -29.26 7.70 -26.98
N LEU A 33 -28.50 8.49 -27.75
CA LEU A 33 -27.28 8.12 -28.46
C LEU A 33 -26.02 8.28 -27.63
N ALA A 34 -26.08 8.94 -26.46
CA ALA A 34 -25.04 8.89 -25.44
C ALA A 34 -24.96 7.44 -24.98
N ASP A 35 -24.14 6.70 -25.72
CA ASP A 35 -24.16 5.26 -25.76
C ASP A 35 -23.61 4.74 -24.44
N ARG A 36 -24.50 4.31 -23.55
CA ARG A 36 -24.13 3.59 -22.32
C ARG A 36 -23.52 2.21 -22.60
N ARG A 37 -23.21 1.90 -23.87
CA ARG A 37 -22.54 0.67 -24.31
C ARG A 37 -21.02 0.78 -24.35
N GLU A 38 -20.45 1.98 -24.18
CA GLU A 38 -19.01 2.05 -23.98
C GLU A 38 -18.68 1.40 -22.64
N THR A 39 -18.17 0.18 -22.71
CA THR A 39 -17.73 -0.60 -21.57
C THR A 39 -16.23 -0.76 -21.60
N ALA A 40 -15.62 -0.73 -20.42
CA ALA A 40 -14.24 -1.13 -20.22
C ALA A 40 -14.18 -2.48 -19.51
N THR A 41 -13.13 -3.23 -19.83
CA THR A 41 -12.86 -4.52 -19.19
C THR A 41 -12.09 -4.30 -17.90
N VAL A 42 -12.64 -4.77 -16.79
CA VAL A 42 -11.97 -4.86 -15.49
C VAL A 42 -11.73 -6.32 -15.13
N TYR A 43 -10.69 -6.57 -14.34
CA TYR A 43 -10.30 -7.91 -13.94
C TYR A 43 -10.63 -8.13 -12.47
N LEU A 44 -11.34 -9.21 -12.20
CA LEU A 44 -11.77 -9.63 -10.87
C LEU A 44 -11.00 -10.88 -10.43
N ALA A 45 -10.73 -10.99 -9.13
CA ALA A 45 -10.17 -12.21 -8.55
C ALA A 45 -11.21 -13.35 -8.61
N THR A 46 -10.83 -14.50 -9.17
CA THR A 46 -11.69 -15.70 -9.34
C THR A 46 -11.88 -16.48 -8.05
N GLU A 47 -10.80 -16.62 -7.30
CA GLU A 47 -10.72 -17.34 -6.02
C GLU A 47 -9.90 -16.49 -5.05
N ARG A 48 -9.62 -16.99 -3.83
CA ARG A 48 -8.69 -16.30 -2.93
C ARG A 48 -7.30 -16.27 -3.59
N ALA A 49 -7.04 -15.20 -4.32
CA ALA A 49 -5.82 -15.06 -5.07
C ALA A 49 -4.69 -14.81 -4.07
N VAL A 50 -3.69 -15.69 -4.06
CA VAL A 50 -2.61 -15.69 -3.07
C VAL A 50 -1.47 -14.80 -3.56
N ALA A 51 -0.86 -14.06 -2.64
CA ALA A 51 0.29 -13.21 -2.95
C ALA A 51 1.42 -14.03 -3.59
N GLY A 52 2.07 -13.46 -4.61
CA GLY A 52 3.21 -14.06 -5.29
C GLY A 52 2.90 -15.22 -6.23
N GLN A 53 1.65 -15.67 -6.36
CA GLN A 53 1.27 -16.71 -7.32
C GLN A 53 0.71 -16.11 -8.61
N PRO A 54 0.91 -16.79 -9.77
CA PRO A 54 0.17 -16.45 -10.98
C PRO A 54 -1.32 -16.67 -10.73
N MET A 55 -2.15 -15.73 -11.17
CA MET A 55 -3.61 -15.83 -11.04
C MET A 55 -4.27 -15.87 -12.42
N THR A 56 -5.44 -16.50 -12.50
CA THR A 56 -6.30 -16.45 -13.69
C THR A 56 -7.48 -15.54 -13.37
N PRO A 57 -7.41 -14.24 -13.73
CA PRO A 57 -8.49 -13.30 -13.43
C PRO A 57 -9.71 -13.55 -14.31
N VAL A 58 -10.89 -13.14 -13.83
CA VAL A 58 -12.11 -13.08 -14.63
C VAL A 58 -12.33 -11.66 -15.13
N ALA A 59 -12.52 -11.54 -16.44
CA ALA A 59 -12.89 -10.29 -17.07
C ALA A 59 -14.37 -9.99 -16.80
N ALA A 60 -14.66 -8.77 -16.36
CA ALA A 60 -16.00 -8.20 -16.27
C ALA A 60 -16.06 -6.88 -17.05
N GLN A 61 -17.24 -6.52 -17.54
CA GLN A 61 -17.47 -5.25 -18.23
C GLN A 61 -18.09 -4.25 -17.26
N VAL A 62 -17.52 -3.04 -17.19
CA VAL A 62 -18.08 -1.90 -16.45
C VAL A 62 -18.26 -0.73 -17.40
N ALA A 63 -19.10 0.24 -17.04
CA ALA A 63 -19.29 1.43 -17.86
C ALA A 63 -17.99 2.25 -17.94
N LEU A 64 -17.69 2.84 -19.10
CA LEU A 64 -16.45 3.59 -19.31
C LEU A 64 -16.34 4.83 -18.41
N ASP A 65 -17.48 5.37 -17.95
CA ASP A 65 -17.58 6.49 -17.01
C ASP A 65 -17.44 6.08 -15.53
N THR A 66 -17.11 4.81 -15.25
CA THR A 66 -16.85 4.34 -13.88
C THR A 66 -15.67 5.12 -13.27
N PRO A 67 -15.86 5.83 -12.15
CA PRO A 67 -14.78 6.59 -11.52
C PRO A 67 -13.60 5.70 -11.12
N GLY A 68 -12.37 6.16 -11.37
CA GLY A 68 -11.16 5.43 -11.00
C GLY A 68 -10.81 4.27 -11.94
N LEU A 69 -11.33 4.27 -13.16
CA LEU A 69 -11.07 3.21 -14.14
C LEU A 69 -9.57 3.00 -14.41
N GLU A 70 -8.80 4.10 -14.35
CA GLU A 70 -7.35 4.13 -14.49
C GLU A 70 -6.59 3.43 -13.36
N LEU A 71 -7.25 3.16 -12.23
CA LEU A 71 -6.66 2.49 -11.07
C LEU A 71 -6.75 0.96 -11.19
N PHE A 72 -7.64 0.42 -12.03
CA PHE A 72 -7.72 -1.03 -12.24
C PHE A 72 -6.47 -1.55 -12.95
N ALA A 73 -6.14 -2.81 -12.68
CA ALA A 73 -5.07 -3.49 -13.38
C ALA A 73 -5.45 -3.73 -14.85
N THR A 74 -4.50 -3.49 -15.74
CA THR A 74 -4.59 -3.83 -17.16
C THR A 74 -4.18 -5.28 -17.41
N ARG A 75 -4.58 -5.81 -18.57
CA ARG A 75 -4.18 -7.17 -18.99
C ARG A 75 -2.67 -7.36 -19.00
N ALA A 76 -1.93 -6.39 -19.56
CA ALA A 76 -0.48 -6.46 -19.65
C ALA A 76 0.19 -6.53 -18.27
N GLN A 77 -0.29 -5.74 -17.31
CA GLN A 77 0.20 -5.81 -15.93
C GLN A 77 -0.06 -7.18 -15.30
N LEU A 78 -1.24 -7.77 -15.53
CA LEU A 78 -1.57 -9.10 -14.99
C LEU A 78 -0.74 -10.24 -15.59
N GLU A 79 -0.20 -10.05 -16.80
CA GLU A 79 0.69 -11.01 -17.48
C GLU A 79 2.15 -10.89 -16.98
N GLU A 80 2.57 -9.71 -16.53
CA GLU A 80 3.96 -9.43 -16.11
C GLU A 80 4.17 -9.34 -14.59
N MET A 81 3.09 -9.15 -13.82
CA MET A 81 3.11 -8.85 -12.40
C MET A 81 2.35 -9.91 -11.59
N VAL A 82 2.70 -10.02 -10.32
CA VAL A 82 2.04 -10.89 -9.34
C VAL A 82 1.33 -10.07 -8.29
N LEU A 83 0.39 -10.67 -7.58
CA LEU A 83 -0.27 -10.00 -6.46
C LEU A 83 0.68 -9.71 -5.31
N ALA A 84 0.65 -8.49 -4.81
CA ALA A 84 1.35 -8.03 -3.61
C ALA A 84 0.67 -8.51 -2.33
N ARG A 85 -0.65 -8.76 -2.37
CA ARG A 85 -1.46 -9.21 -1.23
C ARG A 85 -2.54 -10.17 -1.67
N SER A 86 -3.10 -10.90 -0.71
CA SER A 86 -4.24 -11.75 -1.00
C SER A 86 -5.50 -10.93 -1.28
N LEU A 87 -6.27 -11.32 -2.28
CA LEU A 87 -7.56 -10.68 -2.63
C LEU A 87 -8.72 -11.66 -2.40
N PRO A 88 -9.84 -11.23 -1.81
CA PRO A 88 -11.10 -11.96 -1.81
C PRO A 88 -11.64 -12.21 -3.23
N ALA A 89 -12.36 -13.32 -3.41
CA ALA A 89 -13.04 -13.60 -4.67
C ALA A 89 -14.05 -12.49 -5.02
N GLY A 90 -14.10 -12.13 -6.30
CA GLY A 90 -14.94 -11.05 -6.83
C GLY A 90 -14.39 -9.64 -6.61
N GLN A 91 -13.31 -9.46 -5.84
CA GLN A 91 -12.71 -8.13 -5.70
C GLN A 91 -12.03 -7.70 -7.01
N PRO A 92 -12.25 -6.46 -7.48
CA PRO A 92 -11.50 -5.91 -8.60
C PRO A 92 -10.02 -5.77 -8.26
N ILE A 93 -9.17 -6.16 -9.21
CA ILE A 93 -7.72 -6.10 -9.06
C ILE A 93 -7.27 -4.69 -9.44
N MET A 94 -6.64 -3.99 -8.51
CA MET A 94 -6.10 -2.66 -8.74
C MET A 94 -4.64 -2.77 -9.22
N SER A 95 -4.17 -1.76 -9.95
CA SER A 95 -2.75 -1.62 -10.32
C SER A 95 -1.85 -1.58 -9.07
N SER A 96 -2.33 -1.04 -7.95
CA SER A 96 -1.63 -1.01 -6.67
C SER A 96 -1.57 -2.36 -5.94
N ASP A 97 -2.37 -3.34 -6.35
CA ASP A 97 -2.32 -4.71 -5.83
C ASP A 97 -1.24 -5.55 -6.53
N LEU A 98 -0.56 -5.01 -7.55
CA LEU A 98 0.41 -5.73 -8.38
C LEU A 98 1.84 -5.28 -8.11
N VAL A 99 2.76 -6.24 -8.11
CA VAL A 99 4.21 -6.03 -8.05
C VAL A 99 4.89 -6.90 -9.10
N LYS A 100 6.02 -6.44 -9.65
CA LYS A 100 6.78 -7.22 -10.62
C LYS A 100 7.24 -8.55 -10.00
N GLY A 101 6.99 -9.67 -10.69
CA GLY A 101 7.41 -10.99 -10.20
C GLY A 101 8.91 -11.03 -9.92
N GLY A 102 9.30 -11.55 -8.75
CA GLY A 102 10.70 -11.57 -8.30
C GLY A 102 11.25 -10.24 -7.76
N ASP A 103 10.47 -9.15 -7.82
CA ASP A 103 10.84 -7.83 -7.26
C ASP A 103 10.26 -7.61 -5.86
N VAL A 104 9.64 -8.65 -5.27
CA VAL A 104 9.29 -8.66 -3.84
C VAL A 104 10.60 -8.81 -3.06
N ARG A 105 11.35 -7.71 -2.94
CA ARG A 105 12.64 -7.65 -2.21
C ARG A 105 12.46 -7.76 -0.69
N PHE A 106 11.23 -7.96 -0.24
CA PHE A 106 10.83 -7.89 1.15
C PHE A 106 9.89 -9.05 1.44
N ARG A 107 10.17 -9.77 2.51
CA ARG A 107 9.26 -10.69 3.17
C ARG A 107 8.51 -9.93 4.26
N THR A 108 7.49 -10.54 4.82
CA THR A 108 6.86 -10.03 6.04
C THR A 108 7.13 -10.98 7.20
N ILE A 109 7.31 -10.41 8.39
CA ILE A 109 7.39 -11.15 9.64
C ILE A 109 6.44 -10.51 10.66
N ALA A 110 5.74 -11.34 11.42
CA ALA A 110 4.93 -10.89 12.55
C ALA A 110 5.83 -10.82 13.79
N LEU A 111 5.94 -9.64 14.39
CA LEU A 111 6.69 -9.42 15.61
C LEU A 111 5.71 -9.35 16.78
N PRO A 112 5.80 -10.26 17.77
CA PRO A 112 4.98 -10.16 18.97
C PRO A 112 5.43 -8.94 19.76
N VAL A 113 4.47 -8.10 20.14
CA VAL A 113 4.73 -6.88 20.91
C VAL A 113 3.61 -6.63 21.89
N ASP A 114 3.92 -5.91 22.96
CA ASP A 114 2.90 -5.53 23.91
C ASP A 114 1.94 -4.48 23.32
N SER A 115 0.67 -4.53 23.72
CA SER A 115 -0.36 -3.58 23.28
C SER A 115 0.01 -2.13 23.56
N TYR A 116 0.69 -1.86 24.68
CA TYR A 116 1.15 -0.51 25.02
C TYR A 116 2.18 0.03 24.01
N GLN A 117 2.96 -0.83 23.34
CA GLN A 117 3.93 -0.37 22.34
C GLN A 117 3.21 0.13 21.09
N ILE A 118 2.19 -0.60 20.61
CA ILE A 118 1.40 -0.17 19.43
C ILE A 118 0.66 1.14 19.73
N THR A 119 -0.08 1.19 20.85
CA THR A 119 -0.87 2.38 21.21
C THR A 119 0.01 3.55 21.64
N GLY A 120 1.06 3.30 22.43
CA GLY A 120 1.96 4.32 22.96
C GLY A 120 2.82 4.97 21.88
N LEU A 121 3.23 4.22 20.86
CA LEU A 121 3.95 4.76 19.71
C LEU A 121 3.01 5.33 18.62
N ALA A 122 1.70 5.09 18.74
CA ALA A 122 0.68 5.43 17.75
C ALA A 122 1.06 4.94 16.34
N LEU A 123 1.44 3.66 16.24
CA LEU A 123 1.87 3.05 14.97
C LEU A 123 0.68 2.86 14.03
N ASP A 124 0.85 3.32 12.79
CA ASP A 124 -0.08 3.10 11.69
C ASP A 124 0.60 2.38 10.51
N ARG A 125 -0.19 1.95 9.54
CA ARG A 125 0.30 1.38 8.30
C ARG A 125 1.21 2.37 7.56
N ASN A 126 2.32 1.85 7.04
CA ASN A 126 3.41 2.58 6.40
C ASN A 126 4.28 3.45 7.33
N ASP A 127 4.07 3.42 8.65
CA ASP A 127 5.07 3.96 9.56
C ASP A 127 6.40 3.19 9.47
N ARG A 128 7.47 3.86 9.86
CA ARG A 128 8.81 3.28 9.98
C ARG A 128 9.14 3.02 11.44
N VAL A 129 9.68 1.84 11.70
CA VAL A 129 10.09 1.41 13.04
C VAL A 129 11.47 0.77 13.01
N ASP A 130 12.19 0.96 14.10
CA ASP A 130 13.40 0.22 14.42
C ASP A 130 13.08 -0.78 15.52
N VAL A 131 13.80 -1.91 15.53
CA VAL A 131 13.60 -2.98 16.51
C VAL A 131 14.87 -3.15 17.32
N VAL A 132 14.72 -2.98 18.62
CA VAL A 132 15.76 -3.22 19.62
C VAL A 132 15.46 -4.57 20.28
N GLY A 133 16.50 -5.36 20.50
CA GLY A 133 16.41 -6.56 21.33
C GLY A 133 17.74 -6.78 22.03
N PHE A 134 18.02 -8.01 22.42
CA PHE A 134 19.21 -8.36 23.19
C PHE A 134 20.11 -9.31 22.42
N ASP A 135 21.42 -9.18 22.58
CA ASP A 135 22.33 -10.29 22.28
C ASP A 135 22.17 -11.42 23.32
N GLY A 136 22.84 -12.55 23.10
CA GLY A 136 22.75 -13.69 24.01
C GLY A 136 23.35 -13.44 25.40
N ASP A 137 23.98 -12.27 25.61
CA ASP A 137 24.61 -11.83 26.84
C ASP A 137 23.80 -10.70 27.52
N ASP A 138 22.50 -10.59 27.20
CA ASP A 138 21.58 -9.56 27.70
C ASP A 138 21.97 -8.11 27.39
N THR A 139 22.83 -7.86 26.40
CA THR A 139 23.20 -6.51 25.98
C THR A 139 22.22 -6.00 24.92
N PRO A 140 21.58 -4.82 25.11
CA PRO A 140 20.61 -4.30 24.16
C PRO A 140 21.28 -3.79 22.87
N LEU A 141 20.70 -4.12 21.71
CA LEU A 141 21.18 -3.66 20.40
C LEU A 141 20.05 -3.53 19.37
N TYR A 142 20.28 -2.71 18.34
CA TYR A 142 19.38 -2.60 17.19
C TYR A 142 19.52 -3.83 16.29
N LEU A 143 18.47 -4.65 16.27
CA LEU A 143 18.42 -5.87 15.46
C LEU A 143 18.08 -5.56 14.00
N ALA A 144 17.23 -4.56 13.78
CA ALA A 144 16.82 -4.10 12.46
C ALA A 144 16.38 -2.65 12.53
N THR A 145 16.67 -1.88 11.49
CA THR A 145 16.28 -0.48 11.35
C THR A 145 15.51 -0.25 10.06
N ASP A 146 14.76 0.84 10.03
CA ASP A 146 13.98 1.30 8.88
C ASP A 146 12.95 0.28 8.36
N LEU A 147 12.32 -0.48 9.26
CA LEU A 147 11.28 -1.44 8.91
C LEU A 147 9.96 -0.72 8.65
N VAL A 148 9.26 -1.11 7.57
CA VAL A 148 7.95 -0.55 7.24
C VAL A 148 6.85 -1.41 7.85
N VAL A 149 5.95 -0.78 8.63
CA VAL A 149 4.77 -1.44 9.20
C VAL A 149 3.74 -1.69 8.11
N GLU A 150 3.41 -2.96 7.86
CA GLU A 150 2.39 -3.36 6.89
C GLU A 150 0.98 -3.40 7.52
N ALA A 151 0.91 -3.88 8.77
CA ALA A 151 -0.31 -4.00 9.53
C ALA A 151 -0.01 -4.04 11.03
N THR A 152 -0.94 -3.52 11.82
CA THR A 152 -0.95 -3.68 13.28
C THR A 152 -2.14 -4.55 13.66
N SER A 153 -1.99 -5.38 14.68
CA SER A 153 -3.06 -6.16 15.27
C SER A 153 -3.11 -5.84 16.75
N SER A 154 -4.09 -5.02 17.14
CA SER A 154 -4.49 -4.87 18.54
C SER A 154 -5.73 -5.73 18.74
N ALA A 155 -5.57 -6.83 19.47
CA ALA A 155 -6.68 -7.70 19.72
C ALA A 155 -7.63 -7.03 20.73
N SER A 156 -8.74 -6.46 20.26
CA SER A 156 -9.87 -6.04 21.10
C SER A 156 -10.79 -7.25 21.31
N SER A 157 -10.36 -8.24 22.09
CA SER A 157 -11.22 -9.38 22.40
C SER A 157 -12.22 -8.99 23.49
N GLU A 158 -13.45 -8.68 23.09
CA GLU A 158 -14.60 -8.55 24.01
C GLU A 158 -15.14 -9.92 24.49
N GLY A 159 -14.42 -11.02 24.21
CA GLY A 159 -14.81 -12.39 24.57
C GLY A 159 -14.01 -12.94 25.76
N LEU A 160 -14.73 -13.48 26.75
CA LEU A 160 -14.16 -14.19 27.91
C LEU A 160 -13.38 -15.43 27.44
N GLY A 161 -12.05 -15.33 27.37
CA GLY A 161 -11.14 -16.47 27.19
C GLY A 161 -10.26 -16.46 25.94
N GLY A 162 -10.28 -15.39 25.13
CA GLY A 162 -9.34 -15.24 24.01
C GLY A 162 -7.97 -14.79 24.52
N LEU A 163 -6.93 -15.62 24.37
CA LEU A 163 -5.55 -15.15 24.41
C LEU A 163 -5.36 -14.26 23.18
N SER A 164 -5.28 -12.97 23.44
CA SER A 164 -5.34 -11.92 22.44
C SER A 164 -3.90 -11.52 22.09
N ASP A 165 -3.24 -12.30 21.25
CA ASP A 165 -1.85 -12.04 20.86
C ASP A 165 -1.78 -10.73 20.06
N THR A 166 -1.02 -9.77 20.57
CA THR A 166 -0.77 -8.49 19.93
C THR A 166 0.52 -8.60 19.11
N TYR A 167 0.47 -8.16 17.86
CA TYR A 167 1.62 -8.21 16.97
C TYR A 167 1.58 -7.09 15.94
N ILE A 168 2.74 -6.75 15.40
CA ILE A 168 2.85 -5.95 14.18
C ILE A 168 3.42 -6.80 13.06
N THR A 169 2.98 -6.55 11.83
CA THR A 169 3.56 -7.15 10.64
C THR A 169 4.45 -6.11 9.96
N VAL A 170 5.73 -6.44 9.77
CA VAL A 170 6.71 -5.54 9.17
C VAL A 170 7.35 -6.14 7.92
N ARG A 171 7.72 -5.28 6.98
CA ARG A 171 8.51 -5.66 5.80
C ARG A 171 9.98 -5.79 6.18
N VAL A 172 10.59 -6.92 5.83
CA VAL A 172 11.97 -7.27 6.15
C VAL A 172 12.68 -7.87 4.95
N ASN A 173 13.99 -7.65 4.84
CA ASN A 173 14.84 -8.46 3.96
C ASN A 173 15.30 -9.76 4.66
N ASP A 174 16.00 -10.62 3.92
CA ASP A 174 16.43 -11.93 4.44
C ASP A 174 17.37 -11.81 5.66
N VAL A 175 18.27 -10.82 5.68
CA VAL A 175 19.21 -10.60 6.79
C VAL A 175 18.47 -10.12 8.04
N GLN A 176 17.59 -9.12 7.89
CA GLN A 176 16.76 -8.59 8.97
C GLN A 176 15.85 -9.67 9.55
N ALA A 177 15.25 -10.53 8.72
CA ALA A 177 14.40 -11.62 9.18
C ALA A 177 15.15 -12.60 10.09
N LEU A 178 16.40 -12.95 9.73
CA LEU A 178 17.25 -13.82 10.56
C LEU A 178 17.68 -13.14 11.86
N GLN A 179 18.05 -11.85 11.81
CA GLN A 179 18.44 -11.09 12.99
C GLN A 179 17.29 -10.94 14.00
N LEU A 180 16.10 -10.61 13.51
CA LEU A 180 14.89 -10.53 14.33
C LEU A 180 14.52 -11.87 14.95
N SER A 181 14.60 -12.95 14.17
CA SER A 181 14.32 -14.31 14.67
C SER A 181 15.30 -14.72 15.78
N LYS A 182 16.59 -14.39 15.63
CA LYS A 182 17.59 -14.63 16.68
C LYS A 182 17.31 -13.78 17.92
N GLY A 183 17.05 -12.49 17.74
CA GLY A 183 16.76 -11.58 18.84
C GLY A 183 15.53 -11.98 19.66
N GLN A 184 14.50 -12.50 19.01
CA GLN A 184 13.29 -13.01 19.68
C GLN A 184 13.58 -14.21 20.60
N LEU A 185 14.60 -15.01 20.30
CA LEU A 185 15.01 -16.13 21.17
C LEU A 185 15.80 -15.65 22.39
N ASN A 186 16.45 -14.50 22.30
CA ASN A 186 17.27 -13.94 23.38
C ASN A 186 16.45 -13.14 24.40
N GLY A 187 15.27 -12.65 24.04
CA GLY A 187 14.44 -11.87 24.95
C GLY A 187 13.31 -11.09 24.28
N PRO A 188 12.63 -10.22 25.04
CA PRO A 188 11.56 -9.38 24.50
C PRO A 188 12.11 -8.37 23.49
N LEU A 189 11.34 -8.13 22.43
CA LEU A 189 11.64 -7.10 21.44
C LEU A 189 11.00 -5.77 21.87
N GLN A 190 11.72 -4.68 21.65
CA GLN A 190 11.23 -3.32 21.85
C GLN A 190 11.17 -2.59 20.51
N LEU A 191 10.06 -1.91 20.26
CA LEU A 191 9.88 -1.08 19.08
C LEU A 191 10.25 0.37 19.36
N VAL A 192 10.88 1.01 18.38
CA VAL A 192 11.13 2.45 18.36
C VAL A 192 10.52 3.00 17.07
N ARG A 193 9.64 4.01 17.17
CA ARG A 193 9.10 4.68 15.97
C ARG A 193 10.16 5.57 15.35
N SER A 194 10.50 5.33 14.09
CA SER A 194 11.54 6.05 13.34
C SER A 194 10.99 6.82 12.13
N THR A 195 9.67 6.95 11.97
CA THR A 195 9.04 7.80 10.94
C THR A 195 9.56 9.24 11.02
N GLY A 196 10.32 9.67 10.01
CA GLY A 196 10.90 11.02 9.93
C GLY A 196 12.24 11.19 10.65
N ALA A 197 12.76 10.16 11.31
CA ALA A 197 14.09 10.17 11.90
C ALA A 197 15.18 10.03 10.81
N ALA A 198 16.37 10.56 11.09
CA ALA A 198 17.53 10.31 10.25
C ALA A 198 17.94 8.82 10.35
N PRO A 199 18.44 8.20 9.27
CA PRO A 199 18.92 6.82 9.32
C PRO A 199 20.02 6.67 10.38
N ILE A 200 19.92 5.60 11.17
CA ILE A 200 20.99 5.21 12.09
C ILE A 200 22.19 4.79 11.25
N THR A 201 23.13 5.70 11.09
CA THR A 201 24.38 5.48 10.36
C THR A 201 25.34 4.84 11.36
N GLU A 202 25.47 3.51 11.32
CA GLU A 202 26.41 2.72 12.12
C GLU A 202 26.38 2.98 13.64
N ILE A 203 25.50 2.29 14.36
CA ILE A 203 25.84 1.93 15.74
C ILE A 203 26.82 0.77 15.61
N LEU A 204 28.11 1.12 15.66
CA LEU A 204 29.27 0.26 15.91
C LEU A 204 28.85 -1.18 16.27
N MET A 205 28.67 -2.03 15.25
CA MET A 205 28.67 -3.47 15.43
C MET A 205 30.05 -3.83 15.95
N GLY A 206 30.21 -3.87 17.27
CA GLY A 206 31.39 -4.38 17.96
C GLY A 206 32.70 -4.06 17.25
N ALA A 207 33.08 -2.79 17.14
CA ALA A 207 34.50 -2.49 17.13
C ALA A 207 35.01 -3.06 18.45
N ALA A 208 35.60 -4.26 18.38
CA ALA A 208 36.29 -4.86 19.51
C ALA A 208 37.14 -3.75 20.11
N PRO A 209 37.10 -3.53 21.44
CA PRO A 209 37.93 -2.52 22.05
C PRO A 209 39.35 -2.78 21.55
N GLU A 210 39.89 -1.82 20.81
CA GLU A 210 41.28 -1.85 20.41
C GLU A 210 42.03 -2.00 21.73
N VAL A 211 42.59 -3.18 21.97
CA VAL A 211 43.37 -3.45 23.17
C VAL A 211 44.56 -2.54 23.03
N VAL A 212 44.46 -1.34 23.62
CA VAL A 212 45.59 -0.44 23.79
C VAL A 212 46.53 -1.22 24.69
N ASP A 213 47.51 -1.87 24.07
CA ASP A 213 48.57 -2.59 24.73
C ASP A 213 49.44 -1.57 25.47
N GLU A 214 49.01 -1.19 26.68
CA GLU A 214 49.70 -0.27 27.58
C GLU A 214 50.88 -0.96 28.30
N SER A 215 51.54 -1.93 27.64
CA SER A 215 52.65 -2.70 28.20
C SER A 215 54.04 -2.23 27.78
N ALA A 216 54.15 -1.09 27.08
CA ALA A 216 55.44 -0.51 26.73
C ALA A 216 55.80 0.71 27.60
N GLY A 217 56.59 0.47 28.66
CA GLY A 217 57.58 1.46 29.09
C GLY A 217 57.45 2.03 30.50
N VAL A 218 57.37 1.18 31.53
CA VAL A 218 57.94 1.53 32.85
C VAL A 218 59.39 1.06 32.85
N GLU A 219 60.31 1.93 32.45
CA GLU A 219 61.72 1.80 32.79
C GLU A 219 62.09 2.99 33.70
N ALA A 220 62.35 2.68 34.97
CA ALA A 220 62.94 3.54 35.97
C ALA A 220 63.83 2.66 36.86
N PRO A 221 64.83 3.20 37.59
CA PRO A 221 65.45 4.53 37.56
C PRO A 221 66.90 4.53 37.00
#